data_AF-A0A225V579-F1
#
_entry.id   AF-A0A225V579-F1
#
_cell.length_a   1.000
_cell.length_b   1.000
_cell.length_c   1.000
_cell.angle_alpha   90.00
_cell.angle_beta   90.00
_cell.angle_gamma   90.00
#
_symmetry.space_group_name_H-M   'P 1'
#
loop_
_entity.id
_entity.type
_entity.pdbx_description
1 polymer ?
#
loop_
_entity_poly.entity_id
_entity_poly.type
_entity_poly.pdbx_seq_one_letter_code
_entity_poly.pdbx_strand_id
1 'polypeptide(L)' 'AIVRTPFAQGESISILAGCDINGFVAWRTTRGTFDRVEFHRVFVDGIVPYVSSIISHSS' A
#
# COMPACT_ATOMS: atom_id res chain seq x y z
N ALA A 1 -8.76 9.08 2.79
CA ALA A 1 -9.50 7.91 2.29
C ALA A 1 -10.06 7.12 3.47
N ILE A 2 -11.22 6.47 3.31
CA ILE A 2 -11.76 5.53 4.31
C ILE A 2 -11.65 4.14 3.71
N VAL A 3 -11.14 3.19 4.49
CA VAL A 3 -10.80 1.87 4.01
C VAL A 3 -11.47 0.81 4.88
N ARG A 4 -12.16 -0.14 4.25
CA ARG A 4 -12.78 -1.26 4.95
C ARG A 4 -11.82 -2.44 4.95
N THR A 5 -11.59 -3.00 6.13
CA THR A 5 -10.71 -4.15 6.30
C THR A 5 -11.52 -5.38 6.77
N PRO A 6 -11.11 -6.60 6.39
CA PRO A 6 -11.76 -7.82 6.83
C PRO A 6 -11.27 -8.20 8.24
N PHE A 7 -11.29 -7.26 9.19
CA PHE A 7 -10.89 -7.51 10.56
C PHE A 7 -11.87 -8.46 11.24
N ALA A 8 -11.34 -9.46 11.95
CA ALA A 8 -12.10 -10.36 12.80
C ALA A 8 -11.47 -10.37 14.20
N GLN A 9 -12.29 -10.55 15.24
CA GLN A 9 -11.80 -10.61 16.62
C GLN A 9 -10.76 -11.73 16.76
N GLY A 10 -9.58 -11.39 17.31
CA GLY A 10 -8.47 -12.31 17.49
C GLY A 10 -7.54 -12.45 16.28
N GLU A 11 -7.88 -11.86 15.13
CA GLU A 11 -6.98 -11.80 13.98
C GLU A 11 -6.22 -10.46 13.95
N SER A 12 -4.97 -10.51 13.47
CA SER A 12 -4.22 -9.30 13.12
C SER A 12 -4.24 -9.10 11.61
N ILE A 13 -4.31 -7.85 11.19
CA ILE A 13 -4.19 -7.45 9.78
C ILE A 13 -3.11 -6.38 9.67
N SER A 14 -2.32 -6.44 8.61
CA SER A 14 -1.34 -5.41 8.28
C SER A 14 -1.79 -4.67 7.04
N ILE A 15 -1.68 -3.35 7.08
CA ILE A 15 -2.07 -2.44 6.00
C ILE A 15 -0.82 -1.76 5.47
N LEU A 16 -0.61 -1.82 4.16
CA LEU A 16 0.34 -0.98 3.45
C LEU A 16 -0.45 0.12 2.74
N ALA A 17 -0.17 1.38 3.06
CA ALA A 17 -0.78 2.54 2.41
C ALA A 17 0.31 3.42 1.79
N GLY A 18 0.10 3.81 0.53
CA GLY A 18 0.92 4.81 -0.14
C GLY A 18 0.19 6.15 -0.18
N CYS A 19 0.94 7.21 0.11
CA CYS A 19 0.49 8.59 0.01
C CYS A 19 1.57 9.45 -0.65
N ASP A 20 1.17 10.48 -1.37
CA ASP A 20 2.03 11.53 -1.92
C ASP A 20 1.57 12.92 -1.42
N ILE A 21 2.14 14.00 -1.98
CA ILE A 21 1.77 15.38 -1.64
C ILE A 21 0.32 15.73 -2.03
N ASN A 22 -0.28 14.99 -2.96
CA ASN A 22 -1.65 15.17 -3.43
C ASN A 22 -2.65 14.34 -2.62
N GLY A 23 -2.16 13.40 -1.82
CA GLY A 23 -2.93 12.64 -0.84
C GLY A 23 -2.75 11.14 -0.98
N PHE A 24 -3.84 10.39 -0.86
CA PHE A 24 -3.83 8.94 -0.85
C PHE A 24 -3.75 8.39 -2.28
N VAL A 25 -2.77 7.51 -2.55
CA VAL A 25 -2.58 6.94 -3.91
C VAL A 25 -3.04 5.49 -4.02
N ALA A 26 -2.71 4.64 -3.04
CA ALA A 26 -3.05 3.22 -3.09
C ALA A 26 -2.91 2.55 -1.72
N TRP A 27 -3.51 1.36 -1.57
CA TRP A 27 -3.33 0.54 -0.38
C TRP A 27 -3.51 -0.95 -0.67
N ARG A 28 -2.96 -1.79 0.23
CA ARG A 28 -3.13 -3.24 0.30
C ARG A 28 -3.19 -3.71 1.75
N THR A 29 -3.73 -4.90 1.97
CA THR A 29 -3.79 -5.54 3.29
C THR A 29 -3.38 -7.00 3.18
N THR A 30 -2.80 -7.53 4.26
CA THR A 30 -2.61 -8.97 4.47
C THR A 30 -3.09 -9.37 5.87
N ARG A 31 -3.39 -10.65 6.06
CA ARG A 31 -3.59 -11.23 7.40
C ARG A 31 -2.22 -11.43 8.05
N GLY A 32 -2.11 -11.15 9.35
CA GLY A 32 -0.84 -11.18 10.06
C GLY A 32 0.06 -10.01 9.66
N THR A 33 1.35 -10.28 9.46
CA THR A 33 2.37 -9.33 9.02
C THR A 33 2.81 -9.63 7.60
N PHE A 34 3.18 -8.59 6.85
CA PHE A 34 3.86 -8.81 5.57
C PHE A 34 5.21 -9.50 5.81
N ASP A 35 5.46 -10.60 5.10
CA ASP A 35 6.83 -11.04 4.89
C ASP A 35 7.52 -10.16 3.84
N ARG A 36 8.83 -10.32 3.70
CA ARG A 36 9.63 -9.52 2.77
C ARG A 36 9.18 -9.67 1.30
N VAL A 37 8.81 -10.89 0.89
CA VAL A 37 8.44 -11.18 -0.50
C VAL A 37 7.09 -10.56 -0.81
N GLU A 38 6.10 -10.77 0.06
CA GLU A 38 4.77 -10.20 -0.12
C GLU A 38 4.81 -8.69 -0.03
N PHE A 39 5.55 -8.11 0.95
CA PHE A 39 5.76 -6.66 1.03
C PHE A 39 6.33 -6.10 -0.28
N HIS A 40 7.41 -6.70 -0.79
CA HIS A 40 8.07 -6.22 -1.99
C HIS A 40 7.13 -6.29 -3.20
N ARG A 41 6.40 -7.41 -3.35
CA ARG A 41 5.42 -7.60 -4.42
C ARG A 41 4.33 -6.53 -4.35
N VAL A 42 3.67 -6.36 -3.20
CA VAL A 42 2.57 -5.38 -3.09
C VAL A 42 3.04 -3.94 -3.21
N PHE A 43 4.29 -3.65 -2.84
CA PHE A 43 4.88 -2.33 -3.00
C PHE A 43 5.17 -2.02 -4.47
N VAL A 44 5.83 -2.94 -5.18
CA VAL A 44 6.17 -2.77 -6.60
C VAL A 44 4.91 -2.72 -7.46
N ASP A 45 3.94 -3.60 -7.21
CA ASP A 45 2.72 -3.65 -8.02
C ASP A 45 1.75 -2.50 -7.67
N GLY A 46 1.72 -2.08 -6.40
CA GLY A 46 0.68 -1.23 -5.86
C GLY A 46 1.07 0.24 -5.65
N ILE A 47 2.34 0.53 -5.36
CA ILE A 47 2.81 1.87 -4.97
C ILE A 47 3.77 2.46 -6.00
N VAL A 48 4.74 1.67 -6.49
CA VAL A 48 5.78 2.17 -7.43
C VAL A 48 5.21 2.84 -8.70
N PRO A 49 4.11 2.37 -9.33
CA PRO A 49 3.57 3.04 -10.51
C PRO A 49 3.17 4.50 -10.25
N TYR A 50 2.73 4.80 -9.04
CA TYR A 50 2.34 6.15 -8.62
C TYR A 50 3.57 7.00 -8.31
N VAL A 51 4.65 6.41 -7.78
CA VAL A 51 5.91 7.11 -7.51
C VAL A 51 6.63 7.48 -8.82
N SER A 52 6.70 6.58 -9.79
CA SER A 52 7.39 6.85 -11.06
C SER A 52 6.71 7.93 -11.90
N SER A 53 5.40 8.13 -11.74
CA SER A 53 4.67 9.23 -12.39
C SER A 53 5.11 10.63 -11.93
N ILE A 54 5.67 10.72 -10.72
CA ILE A 54 6.19 11.97 -10.10
C ILE A 54 7.52 12.37 -10.74
N ILE A 55 8.37 11.40 -11.10
CA ILE A 55 9.68 11.66 -11.70
C ILE A 55 9.52 12.20 -13.14
N SER A 56 8.52 11.72 -13.87
CA SER A 56 8.27 12.16 -15.26
C SER A 56 7.62 13.55 -15.39
N HIS A 57 6.96 14.07 -14.34
CA HIS A 57 6.34 15.41 -14.35
C HIS A 57 7.20 16.49 -13.69
N SER A 58 8.36 16.13 -13.15
CA SER A 58 9.32 17.05 -12.54
C SER A 58 10.54 17.34 -13.45
N SER A 59 10.47 16.95 -14.73
CA SER A 59 11.48 17.21 -15.77
C SER A 59 10.95 18.20 -16.81
#